data_AF-A0A2L0BQ75-F1
#
_entry.id   AF-A0A2L0BQ75-F1
#
_cell.length_a   1.000
_cell.length_b   1.000
_cell.length_c   1.000
_cell.angle_alpha   90.00
_cell.angle_beta   90.00
_cell.angle_gamma   90.00
#
_symmetry.space_group_name_H-M   'P 1'
#
loop_
_entity.id
_entity.type
_entity.pdbx_description
1 polymer ?
#
loop_
_entity_poly.entity_id
_entity_poly.type
_entity_poly.pdbx_seq_one_letter_code
_entity_poly.pdbx_strand_id
1 'polypeptide(L)'
;ETLSNRYPYSCYKQVFVDETPEDYRSFATMSIFSVNLLHSAVIIDQVFESRRIMAQAIAEQFFGCFISMQNWSDMWLNKGVSQYLCGLYCKKSFGNNEYRRLIQSTLQEVVKYEEEFGGIILDPSQPPAPIPVGANTPQSSQKNHNEEKFYFSIRNLHTMSPMYIKACFKKAMLVMRMLEHRIGQELLLQVFNKQLSLATNAAGQKIGSGLWGHMLISTNIFIKAI
;
A
#
# COMPACT_ATOMS: atom_id res chain seq x y z
N GLU A 1 7.93 -0.95 17.98
CA GLU A 1 9.01 -1.94 17.78
C GLU A 1 9.29 -2.16 16.30
N THR A 2 8.31 -2.60 15.50
CA THR A 2 8.50 -2.82 14.05
C THR A 2 8.92 -1.55 13.31
N LEU A 3 8.25 -0.43 13.63
CA LEU A 3 8.74 0.90 13.33
C LEU A 3 9.43 1.42 14.59
N SER A 4 10.67 1.90 14.45
CA SER A 4 11.46 2.47 15.55
C SER A 4 11.07 3.91 15.87
N ASN A 5 9.92 4.35 15.37
CA ASN A 5 9.39 5.70 15.52
C ASN A 5 8.15 5.71 16.42
N ARG A 6 7.95 6.83 17.11
CA ARG A 6 6.71 7.09 17.86
C ARG A 6 5.57 7.38 16.88
N TYR A 7 4.34 7.23 17.38
CA TYR A 7 3.16 7.65 16.62
C TYR A 7 3.26 9.15 16.30
N PRO A 8 3.05 9.57 15.04
CA PRO A 8 3.32 10.94 14.59
C PRO A 8 2.35 11.99 15.16
N TYR A 9 1.23 11.57 15.73
CA TYR A 9 0.22 12.46 16.29
C TYR A 9 0.09 12.34 17.81
N SER A 10 -0.62 13.28 18.42
CA SER A 10 -0.80 13.35 19.88
C SER A 10 -1.76 12.29 20.44
N CYS A 11 -2.77 11.89 19.67
CA CYS A 11 -3.78 10.93 20.11
C CYS A 11 -4.29 10.08 18.94
N TYR A 12 -4.84 8.91 19.27
CA TYR A 12 -5.52 8.02 18.34
C TYR A 12 -6.99 7.90 18.75
N LYS A 13 -7.90 8.20 17.83
CA LYS A 13 -9.36 8.12 18.02
C LYS A 13 -9.91 7.01 17.13
N GLN A 14 -10.76 6.17 17.71
CA GLN A 14 -11.44 5.08 17.00
C GLN A 14 -12.94 5.29 17.09
N VAL A 15 -13.63 5.30 15.95
CA VAL A 15 -15.08 5.49 15.89
C VAL A 15 -15.70 4.38 15.06
N PHE A 16 -16.75 3.76 15.59
CA PHE A 16 -17.54 2.76 14.90
C PHE A 16 -18.84 3.42 14.42
N VAL A 17 -19.12 3.31 13.13
CA VAL A 17 -20.27 3.93 12.46
C VAL A 17 -21.04 2.84 11.72
N ASP A 18 -22.36 2.90 11.81
CA ASP A 18 -23.24 2.01 11.07
C ASP A 18 -23.40 2.50 9.61
N GLU A 19 -23.72 1.59 8.69
CA GLU A 19 -23.92 1.91 7.25
C GLU A 19 -22.70 2.53 6.54
N THR A 20 -21.47 2.11 6.89
CA THR A 20 -20.28 2.54 6.14
C THR A 20 -20.14 1.77 4.81
N PRO A 21 -19.80 2.44 3.69
CA PRO A 21 -19.64 1.77 2.39
C PRO A 21 -18.39 0.86 2.32
N GLU A 22 -17.43 1.09 3.22
CA GLU A 22 -16.22 0.27 3.38
C GLU A 22 -16.05 -0.10 4.84
N ASP A 23 -15.35 -1.21 5.11
CA ASP A 23 -15.14 -1.73 6.47
C ASP A 23 -14.32 -0.78 7.34
N TYR A 24 -13.41 -0.02 6.73
CA TYR A 24 -12.59 0.96 7.41
C TYR A 24 -12.17 2.12 6.49
N ARG A 25 -11.98 3.29 7.08
CA ARG A 25 -11.31 4.44 6.46
C ARG A 25 -10.37 5.10 7.48
N SER A 26 -9.12 5.31 7.06
CA SER A 26 -8.11 5.96 7.89
C SER A 26 -8.00 7.45 7.59
N PHE A 27 -8.02 8.25 8.65
CA PHE A 27 -7.78 9.69 8.63
C PHE A 27 -6.64 10.05 9.60
N ALA A 28 -6.15 11.29 9.51
CA ALA A 28 -5.16 11.79 10.46
C ALA A 28 -5.76 11.77 11.89
N THR A 29 -5.08 11.10 12.83
CA THR A 29 -5.49 10.92 14.24
C THR A 29 -6.74 10.08 14.49
N MET A 30 -7.51 9.73 13.47
CA MET A 30 -8.81 9.09 13.60
C MET A 30 -8.99 7.95 12.58
N SER A 31 -9.55 6.83 13.02
CA SER A 31 -9.98 5.75 12.13
C SER A 31 -11.48 5.50 12.30
N ILE A 32 -12.19 5.48 11.18
CA ILE A 32 -13.61 5.15 11.12
C ILE A 32 -13.75 3.69 10.69
N PHE A 33 -14.50 2.91 11.46
CA PHE A 33 -14.73 1.49 11.24
C PHE A 33 -16.22 1.20 11.13
N SER A 34 -16.57 0.12 10.43
CA SER A 34 -17.94 -0.42 10.44
C SER A 34 -18.28 -1.05 11.80
N VAL A 35 -19.52 -0.86 12.27
CA VAL A 35 -20.06 -1.54 13.46
C VAL A 35 -20.01 -3.08 13.33
N ASN A 36 -20.01 -3.61 12.10
CA ASN A 36 -19.90 -5.05 11.82
C ASN A 36 -18.59 -5.69 12.32
N LEU A 37 -17.58 -4.89 12.65
CA LEU A 37 -16.30 -5.37 13.19
C LEU A 37 -16.34 -5.61 14.71
N LEU A 38 -17.36 -5.07 15.40
CA LEU A 38 -17.57 -5.29 16.82
C LEU A 38 -18.11 -6.70 17.05
N HIS A 39 -17.47 -7.43 17.95
CA HIS A 39 -17.84 -8.80 18.29
C HIS A 39 -17.68 -9.05 19.78
N SER A 40 -18.48 -9.99 20.29
CA SER A 40 -18.31 -10.51 21.65
C SER A 40 -17.10 -11.43 21.73
N ALA A 41 -16.51 -11.56 22.91
CA ALA A 41 -15.36 -12.43 23.17
C ALA A 41 -15.61 -13.92 22.85
N VAL A 42 -16.87 -14.33 22.70
CA VAL A 42 -17.26 -15.70 22.33
C VAL A 42 -16.99 -16.00 20.85
N ILE A 43 -16.96 -14.98 19.98
CA ILE A 43 -16.78 -15.15 18.53
C ILE A 43 -15.28 -15.04 18.20
N ILE A 44 -14.60 -16.18 18.18
CA ILE A 44 -13.14 -16.25 18.02
C ILE A 44 -12.71 -15.94 16.58
N ASP A 45 -13.49 -16.34 15.57
CA ASP A 45 -13.11 -16.21 14.17
C ASP A 45 -13.00 -14.74 13.72
N GLN A 46 -13.88 -13.88 14.25
CA GLN A 46 -13.90 -12.45 13.95
C GLN A 46 -12.66 -11.71 14.49
N VAL A 47 -11.95 -12.29 15.47
CA VAL A 47 -10.77 -11.69 16.09
C VAL A 47 -9.68 -11.44 15.06
N PHE A 48 -9.46 -12.38 14.12
CA PHE A 48 -8.43 -12.25 13.10
C PHE A 48 -8.74 -11.12 12.13
N GLU A 49 -9.97 -11.07 11.64
CA GLU A 49 -10.45 -10.08 10.68
C GLU A 49 -10.46 -8.67 11.26
N SER A 50 -11.11 -8.47 12.41
CA SER A 50 -11.20 -7.14 13.04
C SER A 50 -9.82 -6.59 13.41
N ARG A 51 -8.92 -7.42 13.96
CA ARG A 51 -7.56 -6.97 14.33
C ARG A 51 -6.69 -6.69 13.11
N ARG A 52 -6.81 -7.46 12.04
CA ARG A 52 -6.12 -7.20 10.77
C ARG A 52 -6.58 -5.87 10.17
N ILE A 53 -7.88 -5.61 10.17
CA ILE A 53 -8.46 -4.35 9.68
C ILE A 53 -8.00 -3.16 10.54
N MET A 54 -8.01 -3.29 11.87
CA MET A 54 -7.49 -2.25 12.76
C MET A 54 -6.00 -1.98 12.56
N ALA A 55 -5.18 -3.02 12.39
CA ALA A 55 -3.76 -2.88 12.11
C ALA A 55 -3.50 -2.21 10.76
N GLN A 56 -4.29 -2.55 9.74
CA GLN A 56 -4.24 -1.88 8.44
C GLN A 56 -4.58 -0.40 8.57
N ALA A 57 -5.62 -0.06 9.34
CA ALA A 57 -6.02 1.32 9.54
C ALA A 57 -4.90 2.17 10.16
N ILE A 58 -4.22 1.63 11.19
CA ILE A 58 -3.08 2.30 11.82
C ILE A 58 -1.91 2.42 10.85
N ALA A 59 -1.58 1.36 10.09
CA ALA A 59 -0.49 1.40 9.12
C ALA A 59 -0.70 2.48 8.05
N GLU A 60 -1.94 2.69 7.62
CA GLU A 60 -2.32 3.75 6.66
C GLU A 60 -2.23 5.16 7.24
N GLN A 61 -2.34 5.32 8.56
CA GLN A 61 -2.11 6.63 9.18
C GLN A 61 -0.63 7.04 9.08
N PHE A 62 0.31 6.10 9.22
CA PHE A 62 1.73 6.37 8.99
C PHE A 62 2.01 6.60 7.49
N PHE A 63 1.59 5.67 6.64
CA PHE A 63 1.79 5.72 5.19
C PHE A 63 0.44 5.90 4.49
N GLY A 64 0.10 7.14 4.18
CA GLY A 64 -1.21 7.54 3.68
C GLY A 64 -1.66 8.90 4.20
N CYS A 65 -1.57 9.11 5.52
CA CYS A 65 -1.91 10.41 6.14
C CYS A 65 -0.66 11.24 6.50
N PHE A 66 0.33 10.62 7.13
CA PHE A 66 1.55 11.34 7.55
C PHE A 66 2.54 11.49 6.40
N ILE A 67 2.86 10.39 5.71
CA ILE A 67 3.55 10.40 4.42
C ILE A 67 2.51 10.26 3.32
N SER A 68 2.41 11.29 2.48
CA SER A 68 1.44 11.38 1.39
C SER A 68 2.08 11.10 0.04
N MET A 69 1.32 10.60 -0.93
CA MET A 69 1.82 10.39 -2.28
C MET A 69 2.04 11.72 -2.99
N GLN A 70 3.11 11.82 -3.80
CA GLN A 70 3.36 13.01 -4.61
C GLN A 70 2.42 13.07 -5.82
N ASN A 71 2.30 11.96 -6.54
CA ASN A 71 1.44 11.82 -7.73
C ASN A 71 0.46 10.65 -7.55
N TRP A 72 -0.64 10.66 -8.30
CA TRP A 72 -1.62 9.56 -8.30
C TRP A 72 -1.04 8.23 -8.80
N SER A 73 -0.02 8.29 -9.66
CA SER A 73 0.71 7.11 -10.13
C SER A 73 1.45 6.39 -8.99
N ASP A 74 1.74 7.08 -7.88
CA ASP A 74 2.44 6.52 -6.71
C ASP A 74 1.47 5.95 -5.65
N MET A 75 0.16 5.91 -5.93
CA MET A 75 -0.86 5.43 -4.99
C MET A 75 -0.57 3.99 -4.51
N TRP A 76 -0.03 3.14 -5.39
CA TRP A 76 0.32 1.76 -5.07
C TRP A 76 1.36 1.67 -3.94
N LEU A 77 2.26 2.64 -3.82
CA LEU A 77 3.36 2.61 -2.87
C LEU A 77 2.85 2.81 -1.43
N ASN A 78 2.02 3.83 -1.19
CA ASN A 78 1.49 4.10 0.16
C ASN A 78 0.67 2.90 0.67
N LYS A 79 -0.23 2.38 -0.18
CA LYS A 79 -1.06 1.23 0.17
C LYS A 79 -0.26 -0.08 0.24
N GLY A 80 0.75 -0.25 -0.61
CA GLY A 80 1.65 -1.39 -0.58
C GLY A 80 2.46 -1.45 0.72
N VAL A 81 3.05 -0.32 1.14
CA VAL A 81 3.79 -0.21 2.41
C VAL A 81 2.87 -0.47 3.60
N SER A 82 1.67 0.12 3.63
CA SER A 82 0.73 -0.09 4.75
C SER A 82 0.29 -1.54 4.86
N GLN A 83 -0.07 -2.19 3.75
CA GLN A 83 -0.42 -3.62 3.72
C GLN A 83 0.75 -4.53 4.09
N TYR A 84 1.97 -4.17 3.68
CA TYR A 84 3.17 -4.89 4.09
C TYR A 84 3.40 -4.82 5.61
N LEU A 85 3.27 -3.64 6.21
CA LEU A 85 3.39 -3.46 7.66
C LEU A 85 2.29 -4.22 8.42
N CYS A 86 1.06 -4.21 7.90
CA CYS A 86 -0.03 -5.03 8.43
C CYS A 86 0.30 -6.54 8.33
N GLY A 87 0.89 -6.97 7.22
CA GLY A 87 1.37 -8.35 7.03
C GLY A 87 2.43 -8.75 8.08
N LEU A 88 3.39 -7.87 8.38
CA LEU A 88 4.37 -8.09 9.45
C LEU A 88 3.71 -8.20 10.83
N TYR A 89 2.72 -7.35 11.11
CA TYR A 89 1.92 -7.44 12.34
C TYR A 89 1.18 -8.79 12.42
N CYS A 90 0.55 -9.23 11.34
CA CYS A 90 -0.16 -10.50 11.28
C CYS A 90 0.79 -11.69 11.50
N LYS A 91 1.98 -11.66 10.89
CA LYS A 91 3.03 -12.67 11.09
C LYS A 91 3.47 -12.76 12.55
N LYS A 92 3.60 -11.63 13.25
CA LYS A 92 3.99 -11.58 14.67
C LYS A 92 2.84 -11.99 15.61
N SER A 93 1.60 -11.58 15.31
CA SER A 93 0.47 -11.74 16.24
C SER A 93 -0.32 -13.03 16.05
N PHE A 94 -0.49 -13.49 14.81
CA PHE A 94 -1.30 -14.68 14.47
C PHE A 94 -0.45 -15.87 14.00
N GLY A 95 0.85 -15.65 13.83
CA GLY A 95 1.80 -16.68 13.46
C GLY A 95 2.03 -16.81 11.95
N ASN A 96 3.04 -17.61 11.61
CA ASN A 96 3.58 -17.68 10.26
C ASN A 96 2.66 -18.42 9.27
N ASN A 97 1.84 -19.36 9.76
CA ASN A 97 0.95 -20.15 8.90
C ASN A 97 -0.23 -19.30 8.41
N GLU A 98 -0.79 -18.47 9.30
CA GLU A 98 -1.79 -17.45 8.95
C GLU A 98 -1.24 -16.56 7.82
N TYR A 99 -0.06 -15.97 8.07
CA TYR A 99 0.58 -15.09 7.10
C TYR A 99 0.82 -15.75 5.74
N ARG A 100 1.26 -17.02 5.71
CA ARG A 100 1.44 -17.77 4.45
C ARG A 100 0.13 -17.94 3.70
N ARG A 101 -0.96 -18.27 4.42
CA ARG A 101 -2.29 -18.41 3.84
C ARG A 101 -2.76 -17.08 3.25
N LEU A 102 -2.58 -15.97 3.98
CA LEU A 102 -2.91 -14.63 3.50
C LEU A 102 -2.17 -14.31 2.18
N ILE A 103 -0.86 -14.56 2.12
CA ILE A 103 -0.08 -14.32 0.88
C ILE A 103 -0.56 -15.20 -0.27
N GLN A 104 -0.82 -16.48 -0.01
CA GLN A 104 -1.32 -17.41 -1.03
C GLN A 104 -2.69 -16.99 -1.57
N SER A 105 -3.61 -16.61 -0.67
CA SER A 105 -4.94 -16.11 -1.03
C SER A 105 -4.84 -14.84 -1.88
N THR A 106 -4.05 -13.85 -1.44
CA THR A 106 -3.82 -12.60 -2.18
C THR A 106 -3.25 -12.87 -3.57
N LEU A 107 -2.30 -13.81 -3.69
CA LEU A 107 -1.73 -14.20 -4.98
C LEU A 107 -2.79 -14.81 -5.91
N GLN A 108 -3.60 -15.75 -5.41
CA GLN A 108 -4.67 -16.38 -6.19
C GLN A 108 -5.70 -15.35 -6.69
N GLU A 109 -6.06 -14.38 -5.87
CA GLU A 109 -6.99 -13.32 -6.25
C GLU A 109 -6.42 -12.40 -7.33
N VAL A 110 -5.13 -12.08 -7.27
CA VAL A 110 -4.45 -11.28 -8.30
C VAL A 110 -4.37 -12.06 -9.61
N VAL A 111 -4.01 -13.34 -9.57
CA VAL A 111 -3.95 -14.22 -10.76
C VAL A 111 -5.32 -14.32 -11.42
N LYS A 112 -6.37 -14.59 -10.63
CA LYS A 112 -7.75 -14.66 -11.14
C LYS A 112 -8.16 -13.36 -11.83
N TYR A 113 -7.82 -12.22 -11.24
CA TYR A 113 -8.10 -10.92 -11.85
C TYR A 113 -7.33 -10.71 -13.15
N GLU A 114 -6.04 -11.07 -13.19
CA GLU A 114 -5.20 -10.91 -14.38
C GLU A 114 -5.61 -11.84 -15.53
N GLU A 115 -6.15 -13.03 -15.23
CA GLU A 115 -6.72 -13.96 -16.20
C GLU A 115 -8.02 -13.41 -16.82
N GLU A 116 -8.91 -12.83 -16.01
CA GLU A 116 -10.21 -12.34 -16.47
C GLU A 116 -10.12 -10.99 -17.21
N PHE A 117 -9.35 -10.04 -16.68
CA PHE A 117 -9.36 -8.64 -17.14
C PHE A 117 -8.03 -8.17 -17.76
N GLY A 118 -6.94 -8.95 -17.62
CA GLY A 118 -5.61 -8.60 -18.11
C GLY A 118 -4.68 -7.98 -17.06
N GLY A 119 -3.45 -7.65 -17.48
CA GLY A 119 -2.37 -7.25 -16.58
C GLY A 119 -2.61 -5.92 -15.85
N ILE A 120 -2.21 -5.88 -14.58
CA ILE A 120 -2.28 -4.67 -13.74
C ILE A 120 -0.99 -3.86 -13.86
N ILE A 121 -1.10 -2.57 -14.12
CA ILE A 121 0.02 -1.61 -14.19
C ILE A 121 0.06 -0.84 -12.87
N LEU A 122 1.21 -0.85 -12.19
CA LEU A 122 1.36 -0.21 -10.88
C LEU A 122 1.72 1.28 -11.00
N ASP A 123 2.61 1.63 -11.94
CA ASP A 123 2.96 3.02 -12.23
C ASP A 123 2.58 3.35 -13.69
N PRO A 124 1.50 4.12 -13.91
CA PRO A 124 1.08 4.55 -15.25
C PRO A 124 1.97 5.65 -15.85
N SER A 125 2.88 6.24 -15.07
CA SER A 125 3.71 7.38 -15.50
C SER A 125 4.98 6.97 -16.22
N GLN A 126 5.49 5.75 -15.98
CA GLN A 126 6.62 5.19 -16.71
C GLN A 126 6.14 4.23 -17.81
N PRO A 127 6.71 4.29 -19.02
CA PRO A 127 6.44 3.27 -20.02
C PRO A 127 6.89 1.90 -19.48
N PRO A 128 6.14 0.81 -19.77
CA PRO A 128 6.52 -0.51 -19.31
C PRO A 128 7.95 -0.84 -19.77
N ALA A 129 8.75 -1.40 -18.87
CA ALA A 129 10.12 -1.78 -19.18
C ALA A 129 10.12 -2.69 -20.42
N PRO A 130 11.03 -2.46 -21.39
CA PRO A 130 11.12 -3.32 -22.56
C PRO A 130 11.37 -4.77 -22.11
N ILE A 131 10.58 -5.69 -22.66
CA ILE A 131 10.74 -7.13 -22.45
C ILE A 131 12.20 -7.48 -22.82
N PRO A 132 12.92 -8.28 -22.02
CA PRO A 132 14.27 -8.70 -22.36
C PRO A 132 14.21 -9.66 -23.56
N VAL A 133 14.15 -9.10 -24.76
CA VAL A 133 14.37 -9.82 -26.02
C VAL A 133 15.84 -9.65 -26.41
N GLY A 134 16.48 -10.76 -26.77
CA GLY A 134 17.89 -10.80 -27.16
C GLY A 134 18.23 -9.80 -28.27
N ALA A 135 19.49 -9.34 -28.27
CA ALA A 135 20.02 -8.13 -28.89
C ALA A 135 19.80 -7.89 -30.40
N ASN A 136 19.03 -8.72 -31.14
CA ASN A 136 18.97 -8.68 -32.60
C ASN A 136 17.56 -8.66 -33.21
N THR A 137 16.53 -8.15 -32.53
CA THR A 137 15.24 -7.86 -33.19
C THR A 137 14.96 -6.35 -33.18
N PRO A 138 14.72 -5.72 -34.35
CA PRO A 138 14.45 -4.29 -34.40
C PRO A 138 13.18 -3.98 -33.61
N GLN A 139 13.29 -3.01 -32.70
CA GLN A 139 12.21 -2.52 -31.87
C GLN A 139 11.07 -2.01 -32.74
N SER A 140 10.01 -2.80 -32.91
CA SER A 140 8.71 -2.26 -33.25
C SER A 140 8.27 -1.38 -32.09
N SER A 141 8.10 -0.10 -32.35
CA SER A 141 7.50 0.89 -31.46
C SER A 141 6.13 0.37 -30.99
N GLN A 142 6.07 -0.36 -29.88
CA GLN A 142 4.82 -0.71 -29.20
C GLN A 142 4.29 0.55 -28.51
N LYS A 143 3.87 1.53 -29.30
CA LYS A 143 2.92 2.54 -28.86
C LYS A 143 1.58 1.82 -28.66
N ASN A 144 1.08 1.83 -27.43
CA ASN A 144 -0.34 1.74 -27.07
C ASN A 144 -1.06 0.38 -27.12
N HIS A 145 -0.40 -0.78 -27.12
CA HIS A 145 -1.17 -2.06 -27.19
C HIS A 145 -1.75 -2.57 -25.85
N ASN A 146 -1.48 -1.92 -24.71
CA ASN A 146 -2.07 -2.31 -23.42
C ASN A 146 -3.20 -1.37 -22.93
N GLU A 147 -3.41 -0.21 -23.56
CA GLU A 147 -4.52 0.68 -23.19
C GLU A 147 -5.87 0.20 -23.78
N GLU A 148 -5.86 -0.62 -24.85
CA GLU A 148 -7.09 -1.05 -25.54
C GLU A 148 -7.95 -2.06 -24.76
N LYS A 149 -7.44 -2.69 -23.69
CA LYS A 149 -8.22 -3.67 -22.89
C LYS A 149 -9.03 -3.07 -21.75
N PHE A 150 -8.73 -1.85 -21.32
CA PHE A 150 -9.44 -1.24 -20.20
C PHE A 150 -10.44 -0.20 -20.69
N TYR A 151 -11.72 -0.44 -20.38
CA TYR A 151 -12.81 0.51 -20.66
C TYR A 151 -12.59 1.88 -19.98
N PHE A 152 -11.75 1.92 -18.93
CA PHE A 152 -11.50 3.09 -18.12
C PHE A 152 -10.01 3.48 -18.14
N SER A 153 -9.73 4.78 -18.29
CA SER A 153 -8.35 5.28 -18.26
C SER A 153 -7.71 5.10 -16.88
N ILE A 154 -6.50 4.53 -16.85
CA ILE A 154 -5.72 4.27 -15.64
C ILE A 154 -5.02 5.55 -15.13
N ARG A 155 -5.05 6.64 -15.93
CA ARG A 155 -4.39 7.91 -15.59
C ARG A 155 -5.12 8.71 -14.51
N ASN A 156 -6.44 8.56 -14.42
CA ASN A 156 -7.28 9.32 -13.50
C ASN A 156 -7.90 8.39 -12.46
N LEU A 157 -7.68 8.70 -11.17
CA LEU A 157 -8.20 7.90 -10.05
C LEU A 157 -9.73 7.74 -10.11
N HIS A 158 -10.45 8.80 -10.47
CA HIS A 158 -11.91 8.80 -10.53
C HIS A 158 -12.49 7.97 -11.68
N THR A 159 -11.66 7.58 -12.64
CA THR A 159 -12.06 6.76 -13.77
C THR A 159 -11.77 5.27 -13.51
N MET A 160 -10.86 4.95 -12.58
CA MET A 160 -10.45 3.57 -12.29
C MET A 160 -11.58 2.75 -11.66
N SER A 161 -11.74 1.51 -12.13
CA SER A 161 -12.67 0.55 -11.53
C SER A 161 -12.26 0.21 -10.08
N PRO A 162 -13.20 0.14 -9.13
CA PRO A 162 -12.91 -0.29 -7.76
C PRO A 162 -12.30 -1.69 -7.68
N MET A 163 -12.66 -2.60 -8.61
CA MET A 163 -12.05 -3.93 -8.68
C MET A 163 -10.57 -3.84 -9.08
N TYR A 164 -10.25 -2.98 -10.05
CA TYR A 164 -8.86 -2.73 -10.45
C TYR A 164 -8.04 -2.14 -9.31
N ILE A 165 -8.59 -1.18 -8.56
CA ILE A 165 -7.92 -0.56 -7.41
C ILE A 165 -7.61 -1.62 -6.34
N LYS A 166 -8.58 -2.48 -6.00
CA LYS A 166 -8.38 -3.57 -5.04
C LYS A 166 -7.29 -4.54 -5.50
N ALA A 167 -7.30 -4.93 -6.77
CA ALA A 167 -6.29 -5.83 -7.35
C ALA A 167 -4.89 -5.16 -7.38
N CYS A 168 -4.82 -3.87 -7.69
CA CYS A 168 -3.60 -3.07 -7.65
C CYS A 168 -2.97 -3.05 -6.25
N PHE A 169 -3.76 -2.83 -5.20
CA PHE A 169 -3.23 -2.86 -3.83
C PHE A 169 -2.73 -4.25 -3.42
N LYS A 170 -3.47 -5.31 -3.77
CA LYS A 170 -3.03 -6.70 -3.54
C LYS A 170 -1.70 -6.99 -4.25
N LYS A 171 -1.56 -6.55 -5.50
CA LYS A 171 -0.30 -6.68 -6.26
C LYS A 171 0.83 -5.85 -5.64
N ALA A 172 0.55 -4.64 -5.16
CA ALA A 172 1.52 -3.80 -4.47
C ALA A 172 2.09 -4.50 -3.23
N MET A 173 1.25 -5.12 -2.40
CA MET A 173 1.69 -5.91 -1.25
C MET A 173 2.67 -7.04 -1.66
N LEU A 174 2.39 -7.75 -2.75
CA LEU A 174 3.25 -8.82 -3.27
C LEU A 174 4.60 -8.27 -3.79
N VAL A 175 4.59 -7.11 -4.45
CA VAL A 175 5.82 -6.44 -4.90
C VAL A 175 6.67 -6.00 -3.72
N MET A 176 6.07 -5.43 -2.66
CA MET A 176 6.81 -5.08 -1.44
C MET A 176 7.44 -6.30 -0.77
N ARG A 177 6.75 -7.45 -0.79
CA ARG A 177 7.31 -8.73 -0.33
C ARG A 177 8.46 -9.21 -1.23
N MET A 178 8.37 -9.05 -2.55
CA MET A 178 9.49 -9.37 -3.45
C MET A 178 10.71 -8.50 -3.16
N LEU A 179 10.51 -7.21 -2.87
CA LEU A 179 11.57 -6.31 -2.44
C LEU A 179 12.19 -6.74 -1.11
N GLU A 180 11.38 -7.16 -0.13
CA GLU A 180 11.87 -7.75 1.13
C GLU A 180 12.79 -8.95 0.88
N HIS A 181 12.44 -9.87 -0.03
CA HIS A 181 13.27 -11.04 -0.34
C HIS A 181 14.58 -10.70 -1.07
N ARG A 182 14.63 -9.58 -1.79
CA ARG A 182 15.81 -9.16 -2.57
C ARG A 182 16.80 -8.34 -1.76
N ILE A 183 16.29 -7.39 -0.98
CA ILE A 183 17.09 -6.42 -0.23
C ILE A 183 17.33 -6.90 1.20
N GLY A 184 16.34 -7.59 1.79
CA GLY A 184 16.32 -7.98 3.19
C GLY A 184 15.38 -7.10 4.02
N GLN A 185 14.75 -7.71 5.03
CA GLN A 185 13.75 -7.04 5.87
C GLN A 185 14.32 -5.86 6.67
N GLU A 186 15.54 -5.98 7.20
CA GLU A 186 16.16 -4.95 8.04
C GLU A 186 16.46 -3.66 7.26
N LEU A 187 17.07 -3.78 6.09
CA LEU A 187 17.37 -2.64 5.22
C LEU A 187 16.08 -1.96 4.75
N LEU A 188 15.05 -2.73 4.38
CA LEU A 188 13.75 -2.16 4.00
C LEU A 188 13.10 -1.37 5.15
N LEU A 189 13.16 -1.89 6.38
CA LEU A 189 12.68 -1.16 7.56
C LEU A 189 13.51 0.09 7.86
N GLN A 190 14.83 0.07 7.62
CA GLN A 190 15.68 1.25 7.74
C GLN A 190 15.27 2.35 6.75
N VAL A 191 14.94 1.99 5.50
CA VAL A 191 14.43 2.94 4.50
C VAL A 191 13.12 3.58 4.99
N PHE A 192 12.15 2.79 5.48
CA PHE A 192 10.90 3.33 6.02
C PHE A 192 11.12 4.25 7.22
N ASN A 193 12.00 3.86 8.15
CA ASN A 193 12.31 4.68 9.32
C ASN A 193 13.01 5.99 8.93
N LYS A 194 13.88 5.97 7.91
CA LYS A 194 14.51 7.17 7.35
C LYS A 194 13.47 8.12 6.77
N GLN A 195 12.52 7.62 5.98
CA GLN A 195 11.44 8.45 5.42
C GLN A 195 10.55 9.06 6.52
N LEU A 196 10.18 8.26 7.53
CA LEU A 196 9.40 8.76 8.67
C LEU A 196 10.15 9.82 9.48
N SER A 197 11.46 9.67 9.67
CA SER A 197 12.29 10.66 10.37
C SER A 197 12.39 11.97 9.58
N LEU A 198 12.59 11.89 8.27
CA LEU A 198 12.59 13.06 7.38
C LEU A 198 11.24 13.79 7.40
N ALA A 199 10.13 13.04 7.32
CA ALA A 199 8.78 13.60 7.42
C ALA A 199 8.51 14.24 8.79
N THR A 200 8.98 13.64 9.88
CA THR A 200 8.86 14.19 11.24
C THR A 200 9.62 15.50 11.40
N ASN A 201 10.84 15.55 10.87
CA ASN A 201 11.64 16.78 10.87
C ASN A 201 10.97 17.87 10.03
N ALA A 202 10.39 17.53 8.89
CA ALA A 202 9.66 18.47 8.05
C ALA A 202 8.38 19.01 8.71
N ALA A 203 7.62 18.15 9.38
CA ALA A 203 6.37 18.51 10.04
C ALA A 203 6.56 19.49 11.22
N GLY A 204 7.72 19.45 11.88
CA GLY A 204 8.05 20.39 12.97
C GLY A 204 8.48 21.79 12.50
N GLN A 205 8.75 21.97 11.20
CA GLN A 205 9.26 23.22 10.64
C GLN A 205 8.13 24.10 10.09
N LYS A 206 8.34 25.43 10.13
CA LYS A 206 7.39 26.40 9.56
C LYS A 206 7.24 26.19 8.04
N ILE A 207 6.03 26.48 7.53
CA ILE A 207 5.59 26.33 6.12
C ILE A 207 6.62 26.85 5.09
N GLY A 208 7.39 27.90 5.40
CA GLY A 208 8.33 28.54 4.47
C GLY A 208 9.71 27.89 4.32
N SER A 209 9.96 26.74 4.95
CA SER A 209 11.28 26.09 4.95
C SER A 209 11.60 25.27 3.69
N GLY A 210 10.61 25.02 2.81
CA GLY A 210 10.78 24.16 1.62
C GLY A 210 10.97 22.67 1.91
N LEU A 211 11.08 22.28 3.19
CA LEU A 211 11.32 20.90 3.63
C LEU A 211 10.07 20.02 3.60
N TRP A 212 8.90 20.61 3.36
CA TRP A 212 7.61 19.89 3.34
C TRP A 212 7.51 18.89 2.19
N GLY A 213 8.34 19.02 1.15
CA GLY A 213 8.50 18.01 0.11
C GLY A 213 8.94 16.65 0.65
N HIS A 214 9.59 16.59 1.82
CA HIS A 214 9.97 15.33 2.47
C HIS A 214 8.79 14.57 3.11
N MET A 215 7.61 15.19 3.22
CA MET A 215 6.38 14.48 3.59
C MET A 215 5.72 13.79 2.39
N LEU A 216 6.20 14.08 1.17
CA LEU A 216 5.73 13.44 -0.04
C LEU A 216 6.63 12.28 -0.42
N ILE A 217 6.02 11.16 -0.79
CA ILE A 217 6.72 10.00 -1.32
C ILE A 217 6.33 9.81 -2.79
N SER A 218 7.34 9.58 -3.63
CA SER A 218 7.17 9.15 -5.01
C SER A 218 7.99 7.89 -5.26
N THR A 219 7.60 7.13 -6.29
CA THR A 219 8.29 5.90 -6.68
C THR A 219 9.77 6.19 -6.98
N ASN A 220 10.09 7.33 -7.59
CA ASN A 220 11.46 7.74 -7.87
C ASN A 220 12.29 8.02 -6.61
N ILE A 221 11.71 8.72 -5.62
CA ILE A 221 12.39 9.01 -4.34
C ILE A 221 12.60 7.70 -3.57
N PHE A 222 11.61 6.82 -3.60
CA PHE A 222 11.67 5.53 -2.93
C PHE A 222 12.72 4.60 -3.54
N ILE A 223 12.78 4.49 -4.87
CA ILE A 223 13.80 3.71 -5.57
C ILE A 223 15.20 4.26 -5.29
N LYS A 224 15.38 5.59 -5.24
CA LYS A 224 16.68 6.20 -4.88
C LYS A 224 17.07 5.99 -3.43
N ALA A 225 16.12 5.67 -2.56
CA ALA A 225 16.36 5.46 -1.14
C ALA A 225 16.67 4.00 -0.78
N ILE A 226 16.30 3.06 -1.66
CA ILE A 226 16.69 1.64 -1.64
C ILE A 226 18.10 1.48 -2.20
#